data_AF-A0A3G3K0M8-F1
#
_entry.id   AF-A0A3G3K0M8-F1
#
_cell.length_a   1.000
_cell.length_b   1.000
_cell.length_c   1.000
_cell.angle_alpha   90.00
_cell.angle_beta   90.00
_cell.angle_gamma   90.00
#
_symmetry.space_group_name_H-M   'P 1'
#
loop_
_entity.id
_entity.type
_entity.pdbx_description
1 polymer ?
#
loop_
_entity_poly.entity_id
_entity_poly.type
_entity_poly.pdbx_seq_one_letter_code
_entity_poly.pdbx_strand_id
1 'polypeptide(L)'
;MRNISDLIEHYLKQILQNSSEGAVEIQRSDLAEKFSCVPSQINYVISTRFTLEKGYYVESKRGGGGYIRIQRVDLPSLEAVQRHIHQTVGEQIDQTAAEGLIYQLEEAEFLTEREARLIRAAVSREVLALKLPLRDEIRAKVLKAVLIALLAR
;
A
#
# COMPACT_ATOMS: atom_id res chain seq x y z
N MET A 1 -11.16 20.63 16.17
CA MET A 1 -10.40 20.39 17.42
C MET A 1 -9.61 19.10 17.22
N ARG A 2 -8.27 19.11 17.36
CA ARG A 2 -7.47 17.88 17.23
C ARG A 2 -7.49 17.15 18.56
N ASN A 3 -7.86 15.87 18.57
CA ASN A 3 -7.83 15.02 19.75
C ASN A 3 -6.36 14.73 20.11
N ILE A 4 -6.05 14.52 21.40
CA ILE A 4 -4.70 14.19 21.86
C ILE A 4 -4.14 12.94 21.16
N SER A 5 -5.00 11.97 20.83
CA SER A 5 -4.62 10.80 20.02
C SER A 5 -4.06 11.18 18.65
N ASP A 6 -4.68 12.16 17.98
CA ASP A 6 -4.26 12.59 16.65
C ASP A 6 -2.95 13.39 16.71
N LEU A 7 -2.72 14.12 17.80
CA LEU A 7 -1.45 14.82 18.05
C LEU A 7 -0.31 13.83 18.27
N ILE A 8 -0.53 12.79 19.09
CA ILE A 8 0.46 11.72 19.33
C ILE A 8 0.75 10.98 18.02
N GLU A 9 -0.28 10.60 17.26
CA GLU A 9 -0.08 9.93 15.96
C GLU A 9 0.73 10.80 15.00
N HIS A 10 0.37 12.07 14.84
CA HIS A 10 1.06 12.97 13.92
C HIS A 10 2.55 13.11 14.29
N TYR A 11 2.82 13.29 15.59
CA TYR A 11 4.19 13.35 16.10
C TYR A 11 4.98 12.07 15.82
N LEU A 12 4.39 10.89 16.11
CA LEU A 12 5.02 9.60 15.85
C LEU A 12 5.30 9.37 14.35
N LYS A 13 4.38 9.78 13.48
CA LYS A 13 4.58 9.72 12.03
C LYS A 13 5.70 10.65 11.56
N GLN A 14 5.81 11.85 12.12
CA GLN A 14 6.88 12.79 11.77
C GLN A 14 8.26 12.24 12.16
N ILE A 15 8.43 11.73 13.38
CA ILE A 15 9.73 11.16 13.79
C ILE A 15 10.07 9.91 12.97
N LEU A 16 9.07 9.10 12.59
CA LEU A 16 9.26 7.92 11.74
C LEU A 16 9.64 8.28 10.31
N GLN A 17 9.07 9.35 9.74
CA GLN A 17 9.43 9.86 8.41
C GLN A 17 10.86 10.42 8.37
N ASN A 18 11.32 11.01 9.47
CA ASN A 18 12.66 11.56 9.59
C ASN A 18 13.72 10.50 9.96
N SER A 19 13.30 9.27 10.24
CA SER A 19 14.21 8.15 10.52
C SER A 19 14.72 7.54 9.22
N SER A 20 16.05 7.47 9.06
CA SER A 20 16.70 6.84 7.91
C SER A 20 16.47 5.31 7.86
N GLU A 21 16.16 4.68 9.00
CA GLU A 21 15.97 3.23 9.10
C GLU A 21 14.49 2.82 9.03
N GLY A 22 13.57 3.76 8.82
CA GLY A 22 12.13 3.47 8.78
C GLY A 22 11.57 2.92 10.11
N ALA A 23 12.32 3.06 11.21
CA ALA A 23 11.95 2.62 12.54
C ALA A 23 12.27 3.70 13.58
N VAL A 24 11.50 3.73 14.67
CA VAL A 24 11.76 4.59 15.83
C VAL A 24 11.54 3.82 17.12
N GLU A 25 12.38 4.11 18.10
CA GLU A 25 12.24 3.61 19.46
C GLU A 25 11.83 4.75 20.38
N ILE A 26 10.82 4.50 21.21
CA ILE A 26 10.25 5.48 22.11
C ILE A 26 10.03 4.88 23.50
N GLN A 27 10.09 5.72 24.53
CA GLN A 27 9.62 5.34 25.86
C GLN A 27 8.20 5.85 26.09
N ARG A 28 7.36 4.97 26.63
CA ARG A 28 5.95 5.29 26.90
C ARG A 28 5.79 6.35 27.99
N SER A 29 6.63 6.32 29.01
CA SER A 29 6.68 7.33 30.08
C SER A 29 6.96 8.71 29.50
N ASP A 30 7.99 8.81 28.67
CA ASP A 30 8.49 10.08 28.15
C ASP A 30 7.48 10.72 27.18
N LEU A 31 6.82 9.89 26.36
CA LEU A 31 5.73 10.36 25.51
C LEU A 31 4.52 10.81 26.34
N ALA A 32 4.15 10.05 27.37
CA ALA A 32 3.03 10.40 28.24
C ALA A 32 3.29 11.75 28.95
N GLU A 33 4.50 11.97 29.44
CA GLU A 33 4.92 13.24 30.04
C GLU A 33 4.91 14.39 29.01
N LYS A 34 5.50 14.18 27.83
CA LYS A 34 5.54 15.17 26.75
C LYS A 34 4.15 15.65 26.31
N PHE A 35 3.19 14.75 26.22
CA PHE A 35 1.82 15.08 25.84
C PHE A 35 0.92 15.36 27.05
N SER A 36 1.45 15.35 28.27
CA SER A 36 0.70 15.54 29.51
C SER A 36 -0.54 14.63 29.60
N CYS A 37 -0.36 13.35 29.26
CA CYS A 37 -1.41 12.34 29.26
C CYS A 37 -1.00 11.09 30.05
N VAL A 38 -1.96 10.20 30.31
CA VAL A 38 -1.69 8.93 30.99
C VAL A 38 -0.99 7.92 30.07
N PRO A 39 -0.11 7.03 30.58
CA PRO A 39 0.57 6.01 29.77
C PRO A 39 -0.35 5.10 28.94
N SER A 40 -1.57 4.84 29.42
CA SER A 40 -2.57 4.06 28.69
C SER A 40 -3.01 4.74 27.38
N GLN A 41 -2.96 6.08 27.31
CA GLN A 41 -3.27 6.83 26.10
C GLN A 41 -2.28 6.50 24.97
N ILE A 42 -0.99 6.35 25.30
CA ILE A 42 0.03 5.96 24.34
C ILE A 42 -0.28 4.55 23.80
N ASN A 43 -0.58 3.60 24.70
CA ASN A 43 -0.95 2.24 24.28
C ASN A 43 -2.16 2.24 23.33
N TYR A 44 -3.19 3.05 23.63
CA TYR A 44 -4.37 3.17 22.79
C TYR A 44 -4.04 3.72 21.40
N VAL A 45 -3.20 4.75 21.29
CA VAL A 45 -2.78 5.30 20.00
C VAL A 45 -2.00 4.27 19.20
N ILE A 46 -1.05 3.58 19.83
CA ILE A 46 -0.25 2.54 19.18
C ILE A 46 -1.14 1.39 18.68
N SER A 47 -2.01 0.85 19.53
CA SER A 47 -2.86 -0.30 19.18
C SER A 47 -3.94 0.00 18.14
N THR A 48 -4.31 1.28 17.95
CA THR A 48 -5.38 1.67 17.00
C THR A 48 -4.87 2.34 15.73
N ARG A 49 -3.70 2.98 15.75
CA ARG A 49 -3.16 3.76 14.61
C ARG A 49 -1.92 3.13 13.98
N PHE A 50 -1.16 2.34 14.72
CA PHE A 50 0.09 1.72 14.28
C PHE A 50 -0.06 0.19 14.26
N THR A 51 -0.96 -0.29 13.41
CA THR A 51 -1.23 -1.72 13.23
C THR A 51 -0.62 -2.24 11.94
N LEU A 52 -0.53 -3.57 11.82
CA LEU A 52 0.02 -4.22 10.63
C LEU A 52 -0.78 -3.85 9.37
N GLU A 53 -2.11 -3.79 9.49
CA GLU A 53 -3.02 -3.42 8.40
C GLU A 53 -2.83 -1.96 7.95
N LYS A 54 -2.22 -1.12 8.79
CA LYS A 54 -1.87 0.28 8.48
C LYS A 54 -0.41 0.45 8.07
N GLY A 55 0.33 -0.64 7.87
CA GLY A 55 1.72 -0.63 7.43
C GLY A 55 2.73 -0.43 8.55
N TYR A 56 2.41 -0.82 9.78
CA TYR A 56 3.30 -0.68 10.92
C TYR A 56 3.48 -2.00 11.68
N TYR A 57 4.71 -2.30 12.02
CA TYR A 57 5.06 -3.38 12.94
C TYR A 57 5.52 -2.76 14.26
N VAL A 58 4.98 -3.26 15.37
CA VAL A 58 5.21 -2.70 16.70
C VAL A 58 5.72 -3.78 17.63
N GLU A 59 6.87 -3.53 18.24
CA GLU A 59 7.44 -4.34 19.30
C GLU A 59 7.45 -3.57 20.62
N SER A 60 7.27 -4.26 21.74
CA SER A 60 7.35 -3.64 23.05
C SER A 60 8.14 -4.51 24.04
N LYS A 61 9.03 -3.87 24.80
CA LYS A 61 9.80 -4.50 25.88
C LYS A 61 9.32 -3.96 27.23
N ARG A 62 8.99 -4.86 28.17
CA ARG A 62 8.60 -4.51 29.55
C ARG A 62 9.81 -4.62 30.50
N GLY A 63 9.82 -3.84 31.58
CA GLY A 63 10.90 -3.83 32.61
C GLY A 63 11.65 -2.50 32.68
N GLY A 64 12.73 -2.45 33.46
CA GLY A 64 13.62 -1.28 33.52
C GLY A 64 14.27 -1.02 32.16
N GLY A 65 14.07 0.17 31.60
CA GLY A 65 14.48 0.50 30.23
C GLY A 65 13.56 -0.05 29.14
N GLY A 66 12.28 -0.28 29.44
CA GLY A 66 11.29 -0.70 28.46
C GLY A 66 11.06 0.35 27.36
N TYR A 67 10.87 -0.12 26.13
CA TYR A 67 10.62 0.72 24.96
C TYR A 67 9.48 0.16 24.12
N ILE A 68 8.95 1.02 23.24
CA ILE A 68 8.09 0.64 22.12
C ILE A 68 8.88 0.97 20.85
N ARG A 69 9.09 -0.03 20.00
CA ARG A 69 9.69 0.14 18.69
C ARG A 69 8.59 0.09 17.65
N ILE A 70 8.48 1.13 16.84
CA ILE A 70 7.53 1.23 15.73
C ILE A 70 8.36 1.21 14.46
N GLN A 71 8.09 0.25 13.58
CA GLN A 71 8.72 0.11 12.29
C GLN A 71 7.66 0.27 11.21
N ARG A 72 7.94 1.08 10.19
CA ARG A 72 7.13 1.07 8.96
C ARG A 72 7.43 -0.23 8.24
N VAL A 73 6.40 -1.05 8.05
CA VAL A 73 6.49 -2.19 7.15
C VAL A 73 6.27 -1.63 5.76
N ASP A 74 7.22 -1.87 4.87
CA ASP A 74 6.97 -1.71 3.45
C ASP A 74 5.98 -2.80 3.06
N LEU A 75 4.68 -2.52 3.19
CA LEU A 75 3.65 -3.08 2.30
C LEU A 75 4.22 -2.97 0.88
N PRO A 76 4.08 -3.98 0.00
CA PRO A 76 4.74 -3.99 -1.29
C PRO A 76 4.54 -2.62 -1.92
N SER A 77 5.62 -1.84 -1.99
CA SER A 77 5.50 -0.43 -2.28
C SER A 77 4.74 -0.28 -3.59
N LEU A 78 3.97 0.79 -3.75
CA LEU A 78 3.40 1.15 -5.05
C LEU A 78 4.43 0.94 -6.18
N GLU A 79 5.71 1.22 -5.92
CA GLU A 79 6.83 0.94 -6.82
C GLU A 79 7.11 -0.55 -7.09
N ALA A 80 7.02 -1.43 -6.09
CA ALA A 80 7.16 -2.88 -6.26
C ALA A 80 6.00 -3.47 -7.07
N VAL A 81 4.76 -3.06 -6.76
CA VAL A 81 3.56 -3.44 -7.52
C VAL A 81 3.64 -2.92 -8.96
N GLN A 82 4.00 -1.65 -9.14
CA GLN A 82 4.25 -1.06 -10.46
C GLN A 82 5.33 -1.81 -11.23
N ARG A 83 6.47 -2.11 -10.60
CA ARG A 83 7.58 -2.82 -11.24
C ARG A 83 7.16 -4.21 -11.70
N HIS A 84 6.45 -4.94 -10.85
CA HIS A 84 5.96 -6.28 -11.19
C HIS A 84 4.96 -6.22 -12.35
N ILE A 85 3.98 -5.32 -12.31
CA ILE A 85 3.02 -5.12 -13.41
C ILE A 85 3.75 -4.74 -14.71
N HIS A 86 4.76 -3.87 -14.62
CA HIS A 86 5.53 -3.45 -15.80
C HIS A 86 6.30 -4.61 -16.44
N GLN A 87 6.87 -5.50 -15.62
CA GLN A 87 7.58 -6.69 -16.08
C GLN A 87 6.64 -7.72 -16.71
N THR A 88 5.44 -7.90 -16.14
CA THR A 88 4.47 -8.90 -16.61
C THR A 88 3.76 -8.48 -17.91
N VAL A 89 3.38 -7.20 -18.04
CA VAL A 89 2.64 -6.71 -19.23
C VAL A 89 3.57 -6.32 -20.39
N GLY A 90 4.81 -5.91 -20.11
CA GLY A 90 5.75 -5.44 -21.14
C GLY A 90 5.30 -4.15 -21.85
N GLU A 91 5.97 -3.76 -22.94
CA GLU A 91 5.60 -2.55 -23.72
C GLU A 91 4.43 -2.78 -24.69
N GLN A 92 4.16 -4.03 -25.04
CA GLN A 92 3.09 -4.44 -25.95
C GLN A 92 2.46 -5.73 -25.42
N ILE A 93 1.14 -5.80 -25.49
CA ILE A 93 0.40 -7.02 -25.18
C ILE A 93 -0.74 -7.21 -26.17
N ASP A 94 -0.79 -8.38 -26.78
CA ASP A 94 -1.90 -8.74 -27.65
C ASP A 94 -3.17 -9.02 -26.83
N GLN A 95 -4.31 -9.18 -27.50
CA GLN A 95 -5.58 -9.38 -26.80
C GLN A 95 -5.65 -10.71 -26.05
N THR A 96 -5.08 -11.78 -26.60
CA THR A 96 -5.14 -13.12 -25.98
C THR A 96 -4.32 -13.14 -24.70
N ALA A 97 -3.12 -12.56 -24.72
CA ALA A 97 -2.26 -12.43 -23.55
C ALA A 97 -2.89 -11.53 -22.48
N ALA A 98 -3.52 -10.43 -22.89
CA ALA A 98 -4.26 -9.55 -21.98
C ALA A 98 -5.43 -10.28 -21.29
N GLU A 99 -6.25 -11.01 -22.05
CA GLU A 99 -7.37 -11.78 -21.51
C GLU A 99 -6.89 -12.91 -20.59
N GLY A 100 -5.80 -13.59 -20.93
CA GLY A 100 -5.16 -14.60 -20.09
C GLY A 100 -4.69 -14.03 -18.74
N LEU A 101 -4.06 -12.85 -18.75
CA LEU A 101 -3.67 -12.16 -17.51
C LEU A 101 -4.88 -11.76 -16.67
N ILE A 102 -5.93 -11.20 -17.30
CA ILE A 102 -7.16 -10.82 -16.59
C ILE A 102 -7.81 -12.05 -15.94
N TYR A 103 -7.88 -13.18 -16.66
CA TYR A 103 -8.41 -14.43 -16.13
C TYR A 103 -7.60 -14.92 -14.92
N GLN A 104 -6.27 -14.90 -14.99
CA GLN A 104 -5.42 -15.31 -13.86
C GLN A 104 -5.63 -14.43 -12.61
N LEU A 105 -5.81 -13.12 -12.81
CA LEU A 105 -6.05 -12.18 -11.71
C LEU A 105 -7.46 -12.31 -11.12
N GLU A 106 -8.45 -12.65 -11.95
CA GLU A 106 -9.82 -12.96 -11.53
C GLU A 106 -9.87 -14.26 -10.71
N GLU A 107 -9.24 -15.33 -11.20
CA GLU A 107 -9.13 -16.63 -10.49
C GLU A 107 -8.38 -16.52 -9.16
N ALA A 108 -7.37 -15.66 -9.09
CA ALA A 108 -6.61 -15.39 -7.88
C ALA A 108 -7.27 -14.36 -6.95
N GLU A 109 -8.53 -13.97 -7.22
CA GLU A 109 -9.34 -13.04 -6.42
C GLU A 109 -8.73 -11.62 -6.27
N PHE A 110 -7.76 -11.26 -7.12
CA PHE A 110 -7.23 -9.89 -7.19
C PHE A 110 -8.18 -8.95 -7.95
N LEU A 111 -9.05 -9.50 -8.78
CA LEU A 111 -10.13 -8.79 -9.48
C LEU A 111 -11.45 -9.48 -9.19
N THR A 112 -12.49 -8.68 -8.95
CA THR A 112 -13.86 -9.18 -9.01
C THR A 112 -14.27 -9.46 -10.45
N GLU A 113 -15.26 -10.33 -10.65
CA GLU A 113 -15.82 -10.63 -11.98
C GLU A 113 -16.28 -9.35 -12.71
N ARG A 114 -16.82 -8.38 -11.95
CA ARG A 114 -17.24 -7.07 -12.49
C ARG A 114 -16.04 -6.27 -12.99
N GLU A 115 -14.95 -6.21 -12.25
CA GLU A 115 -13.73 -5.51 -12.65
C GLU A 115 -13.08 -6.18 -13.86
N ALA A 116 -12.97 -7.52 -13.84
CA ALA A 116 -12.46 -8.29 -14.96
C ALA A 116 -13.25 -8.03 -16.25
N ARG A 117 -14.59 -8.04 -16.20
CA ARG A 117 -15.44 -7.70 -17.34
C ARG A 117 -15.21 -6.28 -17.86
N LEU A 118 -15.10 -5.30 -16.97
CA LEU A 118 -14.83 -3.90 -17.34
C LEU A 118 -13.47 -3.75 -18.04
N ILE A 119 -12.44 -4.42 -17.53
CA ILE A 119 -11.09 -4.37 -18.11
C ILE A 119 -11.10 -5.03 -19.49
N ARG A 120 -11.68 -6.22 -19.63
CA ARG A 120 -11.78 -6.92 -20.93
C ARG A 120 -12.45 -6.05 -22.00
N ALA A 121 -13.55 -5.38 -21.64
CA ALA A 121 -14.24 -4.47 -22.55
C ALA A 121 -13.35 -3.29 -22.98
N ALA A 122 -12.63 -2.68 -22.04
CA ALA A 122 -11.77 -1.52 -22.33
C ALA A 122 -10.56 -1.84 -23.23
N VAL A 123 -10.06 -3.08 -23.17
CA VAL A 123 -8.85 -3.50 -23.89
C VAL A 123 -9.12 -4.28 -25.18
N SER A 124 -10.39 -4.46 -25.53
CA SER A 124 -10.80 -5.26 -26.68
C SER A 124 -10.30 -4.65 -28.00
N ARG A 125 -10.12 -5.49 -29.02
CA ARG A 125 -9.72 -5.01 -30.36
C ARG A 125 -10.78 -4.13 -31.03
N GLU A 126 -12.05 -4.31 -30.70
CA GLU A 126 -13.14 -3.49 -31.25
C GLU A 126 -13.08 -2.07 -30.67
N VAL A 127 -12.75 -1.94 -29.39
CA VAL A 127 -12.61 -0.64 -28.71
C VAL A 127 -11.30 0.04 -29.10
N LEU A 128 -10.18 -0.70 -29.09
CA LEU A 128 -8.88 -0.20 -29.51
C LEU A 128 -8.71 -0.34 -31.03
N ALA A 129 -9.51 0.41 -31.80
CA ALA A 129 -9.55 0.40 -33.26
C ALA A 129 -8.31 1.08 -33.92
N LEU A 130 -7.12 0.63 -33.53
CA LEU A 130 -5.82 1.11 -33.98
C LEU A 130 -5.10 0.01 -34.78
N LYS A 131 -4.16 0.42 -35.62
CA LYS A 131 -3.26 -0.52 -36.33
C LYS A 131 -2.17 -1.04 -35.38
N LEU A 132 -1.66 -2.23 -35.67
CA LEU A 132 -0.44 -2.73 -35.01
C LEU A 132 0.78 -1.91 -35.46
N PRO A 133 1.79 -1.72 -34.60
CA PRO A 133 1.88 -2.22 -33.21
C PRO A 133 1.18 -1.33 -32.18
N LEU A 134 0.81 -0.10 -32.55
CA LEU A 134 0.28 0.92 -31.63
C LEU A 134 -0.92 0.44 -30.81
N ARG A 135 -1.80 -0.38 -31.39
CA ARG A 135 -2.92 -1.00 -30.66
C ARG A 135 -2.46 -1.76 -29.42
N ASP A 136 -1.40 -2.56 -29.54
CA ASP A 136 -0.93 -3.43 -28.48
C ASP A 136 -0.11 -2.65 -27.45
N GLU A 137 0.54 -1.56 -27.87
CA GLU A 137 1.19 -0.59 -26.98
C GLU A 137 0.17 0.15 -26.12
N ILE A 138 -0.92 0.64 -26.73
CA ILE A 138 -2.00 1.31 -26.00
C ILE A 138 -2.69 0.31 -25.05
N ARG A 139 -2.91 -0.94 -25.49
CA ARG A 139 -3.44 -1.99 -24.62
C ARG A 139 -2.58 -2.19 -23.38
N ALA A 140 -1.26 -2.31 -23.55
CA ALA A 140 -0.33 -2.46 -22.44
C ALA A 140 -0.40 -1.27 -21.47
N LYS A 141 -0.43 -0.03 -22.00
CA LYS A 141 -0.55 1.19 -21.17
C LYS A 141 -1.85 1.23 -20.37
N VAL A 142 -2.98 0.88 -20.98
CA VAL A 142 -4.29 0.83 -20.30
C VAL A 142 -4.27 -0.24 -19.20
N LEU A 143 -3.81 -1.45 -19.49
CA LEU A 143 -3.71 -2.53 -18.49
C LEU A 143 -2.83 -2.13 -17.31
N LYS A 144 -1.62 -1.62 -17.57
CA LYS A 144 -0.71 -1.15 -16.52
C LYS A 144 -1.41 -0.13 -15.63
N ALA A 145 -2.05 0.88 -16.22
CA ALA A 145 -2.73 1.93 -15.46
C ALA A 145 -3.87 1.40 -14.58
N VAL A 146 -4.70 0.49 -15.12
CA VAL A 146 -5.83 -0.08 -14.36
C VAL A 146 -5.34 -0.98 -13.23
N LEU A 147 -4.37 -1.85 -13.49
CA LEU A 147 -3.82 -2.75 -12.47
C LEU A 147 -3.16 -1.97 -11.33
N ILE A 148 -2.43 -0.89 -11.65
CA ILE A 148 -1.88 0.01 -10.62
C ILE A 148 -3.01 0.66 -9.82
N ALA A 149 -4.06 1.15 -10.47
CA ALA A 149 -5.19 1.79 -9.79
C ALA A 149 -5.96 0.84 -8.86
N LEU A 150 -6.00 -0.45 -9.18
CA LEU A 150 -6.72 -1.46 -8.39
C LEU A 150 -5.86 -2.06 -7.27
N LEU A 151 -4.59 -2.35 -7.55
CA LEU A 151 -3.71 -3.15 -6.70
C LEU A 151 -2.81 -2.33 -5.78
N ALA A 152 -2.55 -1.06 -6.08
CA ALA A 152 -1.62 -0.26 -5.30
C ALA A 152 -2.26 0.49 -4.12
N ARG A 153 -3.10 -0.22 -3.37
CA ARG A 153 -3.79 0.30 -2.17
C ARG A 153 -2.86 0.42 -0.97
#